data_AF-A0A954C9D9-F1
#
_entry.id   AF-A0A954C9D9-F1
#
_cell.length_a   1.000
_cell.length_b   1.000
_cell.length_c   1.000
_cell.angle_alpha   90.00
_cell.angle_beta   90.00
_cell.angle_gamma   90.00
#
_symmetry.space_group_name_H-M   'P 1'
#
loop_
_entity.id
_entity.type
_entity.pdbx_description
1 polymer ?
#
loop_
_entity_poly.entity_id
_entity_poly.type
_entity_poly.pdbx_seq_one_letter_code
_entity_poly.pdbx_strand_id
1 'polypeptide(L)'
;MDRYRYIIDLGRNLPEFPADKQTDAYKVRGCQSQVWFVAEPMGDGRLRFLATSDAHIVSGLIAILLRIYSERTPKEILATRPDFIAAIGLDEHLSPTRNNGLHAMVTRIFAEAKAAAAAA
;
A
#
# COMPACT_ATOMS: atom_id res chain seq x y z
N MET A 1 -20.29 -10.58 6.75
CA MET A 1 -19.75 -10.85 5.39
C MET A 1 -19.57 -9.57 4.58
N ASP A 2 -20.34 -8.52 4.84
CA ASP A 2 -20.35 -7.30 4.00
C ASP A 2 -19.06 -6.49 4.03
N ARG A 3 -18.36 -6.45 5.18
CA ARG A 3 -17.08 -5.74 5.32
C ARG A 3 -15.98 -6.29 4.41
N TYR A 4 -15.87 -7.61 4.32
CA TYR A 4 -14.89 -8.28 3.45
C TYR A 4 -15.16 -8.01 1.97
N ARG A 5 -16.43 -8.05 1.58
CA ARG A 5 -16.86 -7.74 0.22
C ARG A 5 -16.57 -6.28 -0.13
N TYR A 6 -16.86 -5.36 0.78
CA TYR A 6 -16.53 -3.95 0.61
C TYR A 6 -15.03 -3.73 0.39
N ILE A 7 -14.17 -4.35 1.20
CA ILE A 7 -12.71 -4.24 1.01
C ILE A 7 -12.28 -4.76 -0.37
N ILE A 8 -12.79 -5.92 -0.79
CA ILE A 8 -12.51 -6.47 -2.12
C ILE A 8 -12.97 -5.52 -3.23
N ASP A 9 -14.15 -4.91 -3.08
CA ASP A 9 -14.70 -3.97 -4.05
C ASP A 9 -13.85 -2.70 -4.15
N LEU A 10 -13.24 -2.23 -3.06
CA LEU A 10 -12.26 -1.13 -3.10
C LEU A 10 -11.06 -1.47 -4.01
N GLY A 11 -10.59 -2.72 -3.95
CA GLY A 11 -9.46 -3.18 -4.75
C GLY A 11 -9.71 -3.19 -6.26
N ARG A 12 -10.98 -3.30 -6.68
CA ARG A 12 -11.36 -3.27 -8.11
C ARG A 12 -11.18 -1.90 -8.75
N ASN A 13 -11.15 -0.84 -7.95
CA ASN A 13 -10.97 0.53 -8.41
C ASN A 13 -9.51 1.00 -8.37
N LEU A 14 -8.57 0.07 -8.13
CA LEU A 14 -7.15 0.39 -8.21
C LEU A 14 -6.77 0.80 -9.64
N PRO A 15 -5.91 1.81 -9.81
CA PRO A 15 -5.30 2.09 -11.10
C PRO A 15 -4.61 0.86 -11.67
N GLU A 16 -4.58 0.73 -13.00
CA GLU A 16 -3.85 -0.32 -13.67
C GLU A 16 -2.36 -0.24 -13.31
N PHE A 17 -1.78 -1.38 -12.93
CA PHE A 17 -0.38 -1.46 -12.56
C PHE A 17 0.46 -1.81 -13.81
N PRO A 18 1.51 -1.03 -14.14
CA PRO A 18 2.29 -1.24 -15.35
C PRO A 18 2.89 -2.66 -15.43
N ALA A 19 2.63 -3.35 -16.55
CA ALA A 19 3.05 -4.74 -16.74
C ALA A 19 4.58 -4.91 -16.73
N ASP A 20 5.32 -3.92 -17.25
CA ASP A 20 6.79 -3.86 -17.23
C ASP A 20 7.37 -3.71 -15.82
N LYS A 21 6.56 -3.22 -14.87
CA LYS A 21 6.92 -3.11 -13.45
C LYS A 21 6.48 -4.34 -12.63
N GLN A 22 5.79 -5.33 -13.22
CA GLN A 22 5.46 -6.58 -12.52
C GLN A 22 6.65 -7.57 -12.49
N THR A 23 7.81 -7.09 -12.03
CA THR A 23 9.05 -7.86 -11.96
C THR A 23 9.51 -8.02 -10.51
N ASP A 24 10.46 -8.92 -10.28
CA ASP A 24 11.01 -9.16 -8.93
C ASP A 24 11.66 -7.92 -8.31
N ALA A 25 12.07 -6.93 -9.12
CA ALA A 25 12.63 -5.67 -8.66
C ALA A 25 11.62 -4.81 -7.89
N TYR A 26 10.33 -4.92 -8.23
CA TYR A 26 9.25 -4.16 -7.61
C TYR A 26 8.41 -4.98 -6.63
N LYS A 27 8.78 -6.25 -6.39
CA LYS A 27 8.07 -7.11 -5.45
C LYS A 27 8.30 -6.68 -4.00
N VAL A 28 7.21 -6.58 -3.25
CA VAL A 28 7.25 -6.43 -1.79
C VAL A 28 7.47 -7.79 -1.16
N ARG A 29 8.60 -7.96 -0.47
CA ARG A 29 8.92 -9.20 0.26
C ARG A 29 8.15 -9.27 1.59
N GLY A 30 7.89 -10.48 2.06
CA GLY A 30 7.19 -10.72 3.33
C GLY A 30 5.66 -10.84 3.21
N CYS A 31 5.11 -10.72 2.01
CA CYS A 31 3.72 -11.07 1.72
C CYS A 31 3.62 -12.53 1.24
N GLN A 32 2.60 -13.28 1.66
CA GLN A 32 2.31 -14.60 1.10
C GLN A 32 1.73 -14.50 -0.32
N SER A 33 0.87 -13.51 -0.55
CA SER A 33 0.45 -13.10 -1.88
C SER A 33 1.55 -12.30 -2.56
N GLN A 34 1.62 -12.35 -3.88
CA GLN A 34 2.50 -11.47 -4.63
C GLN A 34 1.97 -10.05 -4.56
N VAL A 35 2.86 -9.10 -4.26
CA VAL A 35 2.56 -7.67 -4.25
C VAL A 35 3.66 -6.97 -5.01
N TRP A 36 3.28 -6.14 -5.96
CA TRP A 36 4.20 -5.23 -6.65
C TRP A 36 3.88 -3.81 -6.25
N PHE A 37 4.92 -3.00 -6.04
CA PHE A 37 4.80 -1.64 -5.53
C PHE A 37 5.83 -0.72 -6.17
N VAL A 38 5.38 0.46 -6.58
CA VAL A 38 6.20 1.51 -7.19
C VAL A 38 5.90 2.85 -6.51
N ALA A 39 6.95 3.60 -6.21
CA ALA A 39 6.86 5.01 -5.85
C ALA A 39 7.31 5.88 -7.02
N GLU A 40 6.49 6.87 -7.37
CA GLU A 40 6.73 7.80 -8.45
C GLU A 40 6.76 9.22 -7.88
N PRO A 41 7.91 9.91 -7.91
CA PRO A 41 7.97 11.30 -7.50
C PRO A 41 7.13 12.17 -8.43
N MET A 42 6.38 13.09 -7.85
CA MET A 42 5.61 14.10 -8.55
C MET A 42 6.42 15.40 -8.64
N GLY A 43 6.18 16.21 -9.66
CA GLY A 43 6.91 17.46 -9.90
C GLY A 43 6.74 18.53 -8.81
N ASP A 44 5.80 18.34 -7.88
CA ASP A 44 5.51 19.23 -6.75
C ASP A 44 6.06 18.70 -5.41
N GLY A 45 6.95 17.69 -5.44
CA GLY A 45 7.56 17.12 -4.24
C GLY A 45 6.69 16.09 -3.49
N ARG A 46 5.54 15.71 -4.06
CA ARG A 46 4.70 14.62 -3.54
C ARG A 46 5.12 13.26 -4.10
N LEU A 47 4.70 12.19 -3.46
CA LEU A 47 4.90 10.82 -3.92
C LEU A 47 3.57 10.22 -4.36
N ARG A 48 3.50 9.75 -5.60
CA ARG A 48 2.44 8.86 -6.07
C ARG A 48 2.88 7.41 -5.89
N PHE A 49 1.95 6.54 -5.55
CA PHE A 49 2.21 5.13 -5.31
C PHE A 49 1.29 4.31 -6.19
N LEU A 50 1.84 3.30 -6.85
CA LEU A 50 1.11 2.29 -7.60
C LEU A 50 1.40 0.93 -6.98
N ALA A 51 0.38 0.11 -6.81
CA ALA A 51 0.56 -1.23 -6.31
C ALA A 51 -0.55 -2.18 -6.78
N THR A 52 -0.21 -3.45 -6.93
CA THR A 52 -1.15 -4.52 -7.27
C THR A 52 -0.81 -5.80 -6.55
N SER A 53 -1.77 -6.73 -6.45
CA SER A 53 -1.58 -8.05 -5.87
C SER A 53 -2.36 -9.12 -6.61
N ASP A 54 -1.85 -10.35 -6.62
CA ASP A 54 -2.56 -11.53 -7.09
C ASP A 54 -3.74 -11.96 -6.18
N ALA A 55 -3.84 -11.38 -4.98
CA ALA A 55 -4.93 -11.63 -4.05
C ALA A 55 -5.94 -10.47 -3.99
N HIS A 56 -7.23 -10.77 -4.19
CA HIS A 56 -8.31 -9.76 -4.16
C HIS A 56 -8.42 -9.02 -2.83
N ILE A 57 -8.30 -9.73 -1.70
CA ILE A 57 -8.36 -9.08 -0.39
C ILE A 57 -7.19 -8.12 -0.19
N VAL A 58 -6.00 -8.50 -0.63
CA VAL A 58 -4.80 -7.65 -0.52
C VAL A 58 -4.89 -6.45 -1.45
N SER A 59 -5.45 -6.61 -2.64
CA SER A 59 -5.79 -5.47 -3.53
C SER A 59 -6.72 -4.47 -2.84
N GLY A 60 -7.71 -4.96 -2.07
CA GLY A 60 -8.55 -4.10 -1.25
C GLY A 60 -7.79 -3.34 -0.17
N LEU A 61 -6.85 -4.00 0.51
CA LEU A 61 -5.97 -3.37 1.50
C LEU A 61 -5.06 -2.31 0.85
N ILE A 62 -4.51 -2.61 -0.33
CA ILE A 62 -3.71 -1.66 -1.12
C ILE A 62 -4.53 -0.41 -1.41
N ALA A 63 -5.78 -0.54 -1.86
CA ALA A 63 -6.64 0.60 -2.16
C ALA A 63 -6.83 1.53 -0.96
N ILE A 64 -6.97 0.98 0.25
CA ILE A 64 -7.05 1.77 1.48
C ILE A 64 -5.74 2.51 1.74
N LEU A 65 -4.60 1.83 1.64
CA LEU A 65 -3.29 2.44 1.87
C LEU A 65 -2.98 3.55 0.86
N LEU A 66 -3.22 3.31 -0.43
CA LEU A 66 -2.98 4.30 -1.48
C LEU A 66 -3.86 5.54 -1.28
N ARG A 67 -5.11 5.37 -0.85
CA ARG A 67 -6.00 6.50 -0.54
C ARG A 67 -5.49 7.38 0.61
N ILE A 68 -4.76 6.81 1.56
CA ILE A 68 -4.25 7.54 2.73
C ILE A 68 -2.91 8.20 2.43
N TYR A 69 -2.01 7.46 1.76
CA TYR A 69 -0.59 7.83 1.65
C TYR A 69 -0.16 8.34 0.29
N SER A 70 -0.90 8.04 -0.78
CA SER A 70 -0.54 8.49 -2.13
C SER A 70 -0.84 9.96 -2.35
N GLU A 71 -0.07 10.57 -3.24
CA GLU A 71 -0.15 11.99 -3.61
C GLU A 71 0.03 12.93 -2.40
N ARG A 72 0.93 12.54 -1.49
CA ARG A 72 1.32 13.30 -0.29
C ARG A 72 2.81 13.57 -0.30
N THR A 73 3.22 14.61 0.41
CA THR A 73 4.64 14.89 0.63
C THR A 73 5.26 13.83 1.54
N PRO A 74 6.58 13.57 1.44
CA PRO A 74 7.29 12.69 2.36
C PRO A 74 7.04 13.04 3.83
N LYS A 75 6.98 14.32 4.17
CA LYS A 75 6.71 14.82 5.53
C LYS A 75 5.32 14.41 6.02
N GLU A 76 4.29 14.58 5.20
CA GLU A 76 2.92 14.19 5.55
C GLU A 76 2.79 12.67 5.70
N ILE A 77 3.44 11.90 4.83
CA ILE A 77 3.44 10.43 4.92
C ILE A 77 4.04 9.99 6.26
N LEU A 78 5.21 10.52 6.62
CA LEU A 78 5.91 10.16 7.86
C LEU A 78 5.19 10.64 9.12
N ALA A 79 4.40 11.71 9.04
CA ALA A 79 3.56 12.18 10.14
C ALA A 79 2.25 11.39 10.29
N THR A 80 1.83 10.65 9.26
CA THR A 80 0.55 9.93 9.25
C THR A 80 0.71 8.52 9.80
N ARG A 81 0.51 8.37 11.12
CA ARG A 81 0.61 7.07 11.80
C ARG A 81 -0.44 6.08 11.28
N PRO A 82 -0.12 4.78 11.15
CA PRO A 82 -1.03 3.76 10.64
C PRO A 82 -2.07 3.28 11.66
N ASP A 83 -2.45 4.12 12.62
CA ASP A 83 -3.36 3.79 13.73
C ASP A 83 -4.78 3.44 13.23
N PHE A 84 -5.11 3.88 12.01
CA PHE A 84 -6.37 3.53 11.33
C PHE A 84 -6.56 2.03 11.11
N ILE A 85 -5.48 1.24 11.02
CA ILE A 85 -5.56 -0.22 10.79
C ILE A 85 -6.30 -0.90 11.94
N ALA A 86 -5.93 -0.53 13.18
CA ALA A 86 -6.59 -0.99 14.40
C ALA A 86 -7.96 -0.33 14.56
N ALA A 87 -8.08 0.97 14.27
CA ALA A 87 -9.34 1.71 14.45
C ALA A 87 -10.48 1.18 13.58
N ILE A 88 -10.19 0.66 12.38
CA ILE A 88 -11.20 0.03 11.53
C ILE A 88 -11.38 -1.47 11.84
N GLY A 89 -10.61 -2.05 12.78
CA GLY A 89 -10.64 -3.48 13.11
C GLY A 89 -10.24 -4.35 11.92
N LEU A 90 -9.25 -3.91 11.13
CA LEU A 90 -8.81 -4.67 9.95
C LEU A 90 -7.99 -5.89 10.36
N ASP A 91 -7.14 -5.72 11.36
CA ASP A 91 -6.28 -6.71 11.97
C ASP A 91 -7.06 -7.87 12.61
N GLU A 92 -8.15 -7.59 13.33
CA GLU A 92 -8.97 -8.61 14.02
C GLU A 92 -9.63 -9.62 13.08
N HIS A 93 -9.86 -9.21 11.84
CA HIS A 93 -10.56 -10.03 10.86
C HIS A 93 -9.63 -10.71 9.85
N LEU A 94 -8.38 -10.29 9.75
CA LEU A 94 -7.41 -10.84 8.81
C LEU A 94 -6.67 -12.04 9.43
N SER A 95 -6.30 -13.01 8.58
CA SER A 95 -5.36 -14.05 9.04
C SER A 95 -4.01 -13.41 9.37
N PRO A 96 -3.20 -14.01 10.27
CA PRO A 96 -1.89 -13.49 10.64
C PRO A 96 -1.01 -13.16 9.42
N THR A 97 -1.06 -14.00 8.39
CA THR A 97 -0.29 -13.80 7.16
C THR A 97 -0.70 -12.56 6.37
N ARG A 98 -1.99 -12.24 6.34
CA ARG A 98 -2.50 -11.04 5.64
C ARG A 98 -2.15 -9.78 6.42
N ASN A 99 -2.16 -9.86 7.74
CA ASN A 99 -1.74 -8.76 8.60
C ASN A 99 -0.24 -8.43 8.39
N ASN A 100 0.61 -9.46 8.28
CA ASN A 100 2.02 -9.28 7.96
C ASN A 100 2.22 -8.59 6.60
N GLY A 101 1.44 -8.97 5.58
CA GLY A 101 1.49 -8.32 4.28
C GLY A 101 1.10 -6.85 4.33
N LEU A 102 0.07 -6.50 5.10
CA LEU A 102 -0.33 -5.11 5.34
C LEU A 102 0.80 -4.29 5.97
N HIS A 103 1.43 -4.82 7.03
CA HIS A 103 2.57 -4.16 7.69
C HIS A 103 3.78 -4.01 6.77
N ALA A 104 4.06 -5.01 5.91
CA ALA A 104 5.13 -4.92 4.92
C ALA A 104 4.89 -3.78 3.92
N MET A 105 3.65 -3.60 3.45
CA MET A 105 3.29 -2.49 2.56
C MET A 105 3.42 -1.12 3.22
N VAL A 106 2.96 -0.97 4.48
CA VAL A 106 3.15 0.27 5.25
C VAL A 106 4.65 0.56 5.43
N THR A 107 5.43 -0.45 5.77
CA THR A 107 6.89 -0.32 5.92
C THR A 107 7.54 0.16 4.62
N ARG A 108 7.13 -0.41 3.47
CA ARG A 108 7.60 0.02 2.15
C ARG A 108 7.26 1.48 1.86
N ILE A 109 6.02 1.91 2.10
CA ILE A 109 5.60 3.31 1.93
C ILE A 109 6.47 4.27 2.75
N PHE A 110 6.71 3.94 4.02
CA PHE A 110 7.52 4.78 4.91
C PHE A 110 8.99 4.80 4.50
N ALA A 111 9.52 3.69 3.97
CA ALA A 111 10.88 3.64 3.45
C ALA A 111 11.05 4.57 2.23
N GLU A 112 10.10 4.55 1.29
CA GLU A 112 10.09 5.45 0.13
C GLU A 112 10.00 6.92 0.54
N ALA A 113 9.13 7.23 1.51
CA ALA A 113 9.04 8.58 2.05
C ALA A 113 10.35 9.03 2.71
N LYS A 114 11.00 8.18 3.51
CA LYS A 114 12.31 8.50 4.12
C LYS A 114 13.39 8.74 3.06
N ALA A 115 13.44 7.90 2.02
CA ALA A 115 14.42 8.04 0.94
C ALA A 115 14.21 9.35 0.17
N ALA A 116 12.96 9.68 -0.16
CA ALA A 116 12.62 10.93 -0.85
C ALA A 116 12.91 12.17 0.01
N ALA A 117 12.64 12.11 1.32
CA ALA A 117 12.92 13.21 2.25
C ALA A 117 14.43 13.47 2.43
N ALA A 118 15.28 12.44 2.28
CA ALA A 118 16.72 12.58 2.38
C ALA A 118 17.38 13.09 1.08
N ALA A 119 16.67 13.03 -0.04
CA ALA A 119 17.15 13.47 -1.36
C ALA A 119 16.74 14.91 -1.70
N ALA A 120 15.91 15.55 -0.88
CA ALA A 120 15.45 16.93 -1.00
C ALA A 120 16.29 17.87 -0.13
#